data_AF-H8XTL9-F1
#
_entry.id   AF-H8XTL9-F1
#
_cell.length_a   1.000
_cell.length_b   1.000
_cell.length_c   1.000
_cell.angle_alpha   90.00
_cell.angle_beta   90.00
_cell.angle_gamma   90.00
#
_symmetry.space_group_name_H-M   'P 1'
#
loop_
_entity.id
_entity.type
_entity.pdbx_description
1 polymer ?
#
loop_
_entity_poly.entity_id
_entity_poly.type
_entity_poly.pdbx_seq_one_letter_code
_entity_poly.pdbx_strand_id
1 'polypeptide(L)'
;MNCIIIVTVFLNLISCNDVEKDSDIHPFCASQSCSVKGKKELIETYEEDSNQKDTLVITVGIVVTTEKQPKYYHVTSKIKELNEVFAPALIKFQLSQKIYTHTSNHTIDEIESSFKIRNKVTEGLEKENIINLFIVPKGKFLNGFTYVVPDTFANYFNLKCNTIFINEVAWFNQSTLQHELGHFFGLQHTFGNNPKENTTKELANGTNCKTEGDFICDTPADPNGLIDKNCQFIGLSDKQKHNFTPFVNNYMSYYKNSCKNEFTNRQYIAMNQFANKYRMYLKVKQ
;
A
#
# COMPACT_ATOMS: atom_id res chain seq x y z
N MET A 1 13.84 -17.42 5.65
CA MET A 1 12.50 -17.89 6.06
C MET A 1 11.54 -16.87 5.47
N ASN A 2 11.04 -17.15 4.26
CA ASN A 2 10.21 -16.20 3.52
C ASN A 2 8.90 -15.99 4.30
N CYS A 3 8.13 -14.95 4.00
CA CYS A 3 6.80 -14.68 4.55
C CYS A 3 5.87 -15.88 4.21
N ILE A 4 6.00 -16.95 5.00
CA ILE A 4 5.42 -18.28 4.80
C ILE A 4 4.46 -18.48 5.94
N ILE A 5 3.18 -18.62 5.62
CA ILE A 5 2.22 -19.20 6.53
C ILE A 5 1.90 -20.61 6.04
N ILE A 6 2.38 -21.61 6.78
CA ILE A 6 1.71 -22.90 6.93
C ILE A 6 0.70 -22.69 8.06
N VAL A 7 -0.50 -22.25 7.72
CA VAL A 7 -1.69 -22.41 8.56
C VAL A 7 -2.80 -22.76 7.59
N THR A 8 -3.37 -23.94 7.77
CA THR A 8 -4.52 -24.49 7.03
C THR A 8 -5.79 -23.73 7.40
N VAL A 9 -5.83 -22.44 7.08
CA VAL A 9 -7.00 -21.57 7.09
C VAL A 9 -6.83 -20.67 5.87
N PHE A 10 -7.79 -20.69 4.94
CA PHE A 10 -7.78 -19.97 3.67
C PHE A 10 -7.23 -18.53 3.81
N LEU A 11 -5.95 -18.35 3.49
CA LEU A 11 -5.28 -17.06 3.37
C LEU A 11 -5.50 -16.54 1.96
N ASN A 12 -6.45 -15.63 1.82
CA ASN A 12 -6.65 -14.89 0.59
C ASN A 12 -5.69 -13.68 0.61
N LEU A 13 -4.59 -13.79 -0.13
CA LEU A 13 -3.68 -12.70 -0.47
C LEU A 13 -4.36 -11.88 -1.59
N ILE A 14 -4.37 -10.54 -1.51
CA ILE A 14 -5.12 -9.67 -2.44
C ILE A 14 -4.45 -8.28 -2.62
N SER A 15 -4.45 -7.73 -3.85
CA SER A 15 -3.63 -6.64 -4.44
C SER A 15 -4.42 -5.59 -5.26
N CYS A 16 -3.83 -4.45 -5.68
CA CYS A 16 -4.54 -3.32 -6.32
C CYS A 16 -4.31 -2.88 -7.77
N ASN A 17 -5.37 -2.33 -8.40
CA ASN A 17 -5.37 -1.62 -9.70
C ASN A 17 -5.98 -0.21 -9.67
N ASP A 18 -5.57 0.58 -10.66
CA ASP A 18 -6.33 1.70 -11.24
C ASP A 18 -6.52 1.43 -12.75
N VAL A 19 -7.75 1.23 -13.25
CA VAL A 19 -8.07 1.58 -14.65
C VAL A 19 -9.53 1.99 -14.82
N GLU A 20 -9.68 3.10 -15.56
CA GLU A 20 -10.89 3.67 -16.14
C GLU A 20 -11.68 2.66 -17.03
N LYS A 21 -13.00 2.64 -16.82
CA LYS A 21 -14.07 2.16 -17.72
C LYS A 21 -14.12 0.66 -18.09
N ASP A 22 -15.25 0.11 -17.64
CA ASP A 22 -16.08 -0.95 -18.19
C ASP A 22 -15.81 -2.43 -17.84
N SER A 23 -16.90 -3.02 -17.31
CA SER A 23 -17.26 -4.42 -17.11
C SER A 23 -16.15 -5.46 -16.98
N ASP A 24 -15.62 -5.60 -15.76
CA ASP A 24 -15.49 -6.87 -15.03
C ASP A 24 -14.75 -6.53 -13.74
N ILE A 25 -15.52 -6.11 -12.72
CA ILE A 25 -15.02 -5.71 -11.41
C ILE A 25 -14.40 -6.94 -10.75
N HIS A 26 -13.08 -7.11 -10.87
CA HIS A 26 -12.35 -8.04 -10.03
C HIS A 26 -12.45 -7.50 -8.60
N PRO A 27 -13.12 -8.21 -7.69
CA PRO A 27 -13.27 -7.71 -6.35
C PRO A 27 -11.91 -7.81 -5.67
N PHE A 28 -11.68 -6.85 -4.80
CA PHE A 28 -10.69 -6.90 -3.74
C PHE A 28 -9.30 -6.42 -4.10
N CYS A 29 -8.83 -5.67 -3.12
CA CYS A 29 -7.57 -4.99 -2.99
C CYS A 29 -7.23 -5.00 -1.50
N ALA A 30 -5.96 -4.79 -1.18
CA ALA A 30 -5.33 -4.96 0.13
C ALA A 30 -6.00 -4.23 1.31
N SER A 31 -7.10 -4.78 1.80
CA SER A 31 -7.56 -4.71 3.18
C SER A 31 -8.67 -5.75 3.34
N GLN A 32 -8.34 -7.04 3.17
CA GLN A 32 -9.18 -8.04 3.85
C GLN A 32 -9.17 -7.60 5.30
N SER A 33 -10.37 -7.40 5.87
CA SER A 33 -10.56 -6.88 7.21
C SER A 33 -9.46 -7.42 8.10
N CYS A 34 -8.66 -6.52 8.70
CA CYS A 34 -7.90 -6.96 9.85
C CYS A 34 -8.88 -7.75 10.72
N SER A 35 -8.45 -8.91 11.22
CA SER A 35 -9.27 -9.67 12.17
C SER A 35 -9.81 -8.70 13.22
N VAL A 36 -10.88 -9.03 13.93
CA VAL A 36 -11.39 -8.13 14.99
C VAL A 36 -10.26 -7.70 15.93
N LYS A 37 -9.28 -8.58 16.17
CA LYS A 37 -8.04 -8.30 16.88
C LYS A 37 -7.11 -7.34 16.13
N GLY A 38 -6.76 -7.61 14.87
CA GLY A 38 -5.90 -6.75 14.07
C GLY A 38 -6.47 -5.34 13.87
N LYS A 39 -7.80 -5.23 13.68
CA LYS A 39 -8.48 -3.92 13.58
C LYS A 39 -8.30 -3.13 14.86
N LYS A 40 -8.52 -3.78 16.01
CA LYS A 40 -8.33 -3.17 17.32
C LYS A 40 -6.87 -2.73 17.52
N GLU A 41 -5.92 -3.61 17.20
CA GLU A 41 -4.48 -3.33 17.31
C GLU A 41 -4.05 -2.16 16.40
N LEU A 42 -4.64 -2.04 15.21
CA LEU A 42 -4.39 -0.93 14.29
C LEU A 42 -4.90 0.40 14.84
N ILE A 43 -6.16 0.44 15.30
CA ILE A 43 -6.78 1.64 15.89
C ILE A 43 -5.97 2.08 17.12
N GLU A 44 -5.63 1.15 18.01
CA GLU A 44 -4.78 1.44 19.18
C GLU A 44 -3.44 2.04 18.77
N THR A 45 -2.82 1.53 17.70
CA THR A 45 -1.56 2.07 17.18
C THR A 45 -1.72 3.49 16.64
N TYR A 46 -2.83 3.82 15.99
CA TYR A 46 -3.10 5.18 15.48
C TYR A 46 -3.33 6.21 16.59
N GLU A 47 -3.87 5.77 17.72
CA GLU A 47 -4.17 6.63 18.87
C GLU A 47 -3.00 6.81 19.85
N GLU A 48 -1.88 6.09 19.68
CA GLU A 48 -0.70 6.21 20.55
C GLU A 48 0.00 7.57 20.39
N ASP A 49 0.26 8.30 21.49
CA ASP A 49 1.03 9.55 21.41
C ASP A 49 2.47 9.29 20.91
N SER A 50 2.83 9.86 19.76
CA SER A 50 4.20 9.76 19.24
C SER A 50 5.10 10.81 19.87
N ASN A 51 6.04 10.36 20.71
CA ASN A 51 7.18 11.16 21.17
C ASN A 51 8.42 10.98 20.29
N GLN A 52 8.31 10.26 19.18
CA GLN A 52 9.45 9.86 18.35
C GLN A 52 9.80 10.95 17.35
N LYS A 53 11.02 11.49 17.50
CA LYS A 53 11.54 12.57 16.64
C LYS A 53 12.58 12.10 15.63
N ASP A 54 13.04 10.86 15.77
CA ASP A 54 14.10 10.32 14.92
C ASP A 54 13.54 9.79 13.61
N THR A 55 14.20 10.16 12.51
CA THR A 55 13.90 9.59 11.19
C THR A 55 14.28 8.11 11.13
N LEU A 56 13.32 7.27 10.77
CA LEU A 56 13.54 5.86 10.46
C LEU A 56 14.15 5.73 9.07
N VAL A 57 15.45 5.47 9.00
CA VAL A 57 16.17 5.21 7.74
C VAL A 57 16.08 3.71 7.42
N ILE A 58 15.53 3.38 6.26
CA ILE A 58 15.30 2.00 5.79
C ILE A 58 16.00 1.78 4.46
N THR A 59 16.75 0.69 4.35
CA THR A 59 17.36 0.28 3.08
C THR A 59 16.30 -0.31 2.16
N VAL A 60 16.34 0.07 0.87
CA VAL A 60 15.49 -0.48 -0.19
C VAL A 60 16.37 -1.23 -1.20
N GLY A 61 16.15 -2.54 -1.33
CA GLY A 61 16.69 -3.37 -2.39
C GLY A 61 15.76 -3.38 -3.59
N ILE A 62 16.32 -3.24 -4.78
CA ILE A 62 15.55 -3.32 -6.04
C ILE A 62 15.87 -4.62 -6.75
N VAL A 63 14.81 -5.29 -7.21
CA VAL A 63 14.89 -6.45 -8.09
C VAL A 63 14.06 -6.15 -9.34
N VAL A 64 14.70 -6.17 -10.51
CA VAL A 64 14.03 -6.01 -11.80
C VAL A 64 13.88 -7.38 -12.43
N THR A 65 12.65 -7.82 -12.66
CA THR A 65 12.38 -9.13 -13.28
C THR A 65 11.89 -9.04 -14.71
N THR A 66 11.69 -7.82 -15.22
CA THR A 66 11.29 -7.60 -16.61
C THR A 66 12.47 -7.73 -17.56
N GLU A 67 12.20 -7.66 -18.87
CA GLU A 67 13.25 -7.63 -19.89
C GLU A 67 14.00 -6.28 -19.92
N LYS A 68 13.47 -5.24 -19.29
CA LYS A 68 14.07 -3.90 -19.30
C LYS A 68 15.27 -3.86 -18.35
N GLN A 69 16.32 -3.15 -18.77
CA GLN A 69 17.51 -2.93 -17.96
C GLN A 69 17.20 -2.00 -16.77
N PRO A 70 17.82 -2.19 -15.58
CA PRO A 70 17.57 -1.36 -14.40
C PRO A 70 17.63 0.16 -14.62
N LYS A 71 18.55 0.62 -15.48
CA LYS A 71 18.70 2.04 -15.83
C LYS A 71 17.43 2.67 -16.38
N TYR A 72 16.56 1.88 -17.03
CA TYR A 72 15.29 2.33 -17.57
C TYR A 72 14.33 2.85 -16.50
N TYR A 73 14.43 2.33 -15.28
CA TYR A 73 13.52 2.64 -14.19
C TYR A 73 13.92 3.89 -13.39
N HIS A 74 15.05 4.53 -13.70
CA HIS A 74 15.48 5.77 -13.01
C HIS A 74 15.37 5.68 -11.47
N VAL A 75 15.77 4.53 -10.91
CA VAL A 75 15.52 4.15 -9.51
C VAL A 75 15.94 5.23 -8.51
N THR A 76 17.11 5.83 -8.68
CA THR A 76 17.60 6.88 -7.78
C THR A 76 16.65 8.08 -7.71
N SER A 77 16.08 8.50 -8.84
CA SER A 77 15.09 9.58 -8.88
C SER A 77 13.81 9.18 -8.17
N LYS A 78 13.32 7.96 -8.39
CA LYS A 78 12.12 7.44 -7.71
C LYS A 78 12.31 7.40 -6.19
N ILE A 79 13.46 6.94 -5.69
CA ILE A 79 13.77 6.95 -4.25
C ILE A 79 13.84 8.38 -3.69
N LYS A 80 14.32 9.36 -4.48
CA LYS A 80 14.30 10.77 -4.06
C LYS A 80 12.87 11.29 -3.92
N GLU A 81 12.00 11.04 -4.90
CA GLU A 81 10.58 11.40 -4.84
C GLU A 81 9.90 10.80 -3.60
N LEU A 82 10.13 9.51 -3.32
CA LEU A 82 9.60 8.86 -2.12
C LEU A 82 10.10 9.51 -0.83
N ASN A 83 11.36 9.93 -0.77
CA ASN A 83 11.88 10.64 0.39
C ASN A 83 11.22 12.00 0.61
N GLU A 84 10.79 12.69 -0.45
CA GLU A 84 10.03 13.93 -0.32
C GLU A 84 8.62 13.66 0.22
N VAL A 85 7.94 12.63 -0.31
CA VAL A 85 6.58 12.26 0.11
C VAL A 85 6.53 11.75 1.56
N PHE A 86 7.50 10.94 2.00
CA PHE A 86 7.49 10.27 3.30
C PHE A 86 8.25 11.02 4.41
N ALA A 87 8.90 12.15 4.09
CA ALA A 87 9.58 12.98 5.08
C ALA A 87 8.66 13.41 6.25
N PRO A 88 7.38 13.80 6.04
CA PRO A 88 6.48 14.14 7.14
C PRO A 88 6.18 12.98 8.10
N ALA A 89 6.27 11.72 7.64
CA ALA A 89 6.17 10.53 8.49
C ALA A 89 7.49 10.19 9.21
N LEU A 90 8.54 11.00 9.06
CA LEU A 90 9.89 10.71 9.54
C LEU A 90 10.42 9.35 9.04
N ILE A 91 10.11 9.00 7.79
CA ILE A 91 10.61 7.79 7.13
C ILE A 91 11.49 8.22 5.97
N LYS A 92 12.68 7.62 5.88
CA LYS A 92 13.65 7.87 4.81
C LYS A 92 14.12 6.56 4.20
N PHE A 93 14.08 6.50 2.88
CA PHE A 93 14.56 5.38 2.09
C PHE A 93 15.98 5.62 1.59
N GLN A 94 16.84 4.63 1.81
CA GLN A 94 18.19 4.57 1.26
C GLN A 94 18.27 3.43 0.26
N LEU A 95 18.70 3.72 -0.97
CA LEU A 95 18.87 2.68 -1.99
C LEU A 95 20.05 1.76 -1.64
N SER A 96 19.85 0.45 -1.75
CA SER A 96 20.92 -0.54 -1.70
C SER A 96 21.91 -0.34 -2.84
N GLN A 97 23.20 -0.59 -2.59
CA GLN A 97 24.26 -0.41 -3.61
C GLN A 97 24.04 -1.27 -4.86
N LYS A 98 23.39 -2.43 -4.71
CA LYS A 98 23.18 -3.37 -5.79
C LYS A 98 21.70 -3.45 -6.17
N ILE A 99 21.44 -3.26 -7.47
CA ILE A 99 20.17 -3.61 -8.10
C ILE A 99 20.32 -5.00 -8.71
N TYR A 100 19.40 -5.90 -8.40
CA TYR A 100 19.41 -7.27 -8.92
C TYR A 100 18.51 -7.36 -10.16
N THR A 101 18.88 -8.22 -11.09
CA THR A 101 18.10 -8.53 -12.29
C THR A 101 17.87 -10.02 -12.37
N HIS A 102 16.62 -10.44 -12.52
CA HIS A 102 16.25 -11.85 -12.69
C HIS A 102 15.03 -11.97 -13.61
N THR A 103 15.26 -12.16 -14.90
CA THR A 103 14.19 -12.14 -15.90
C THR A 103 13.16 -13.25 -15.64
N SER A 104 11.89 -12.87 -15.61
CA SER A 104 10.73 -13.73 -15.46
C SER A 104 9.59 -13.18 -16.31
N ASN A 105 8.85 -14.06 -16.98
CA ASN A 105 7.66 -13.68 -17.75
C ASN A 105 6.37 -13.72 -16.91
N HIS A 106 6.47 -14.06 -15.62
CA HIS A 106 5.31 -14.08 -14.74
C HIS A 106 4.82 -12.67 -14.46
N THR A 107 3.56 -12.42 -14.77
CA THR A 107 2.93 -11.11 -14.54
C THR A 107 2.68 -10.88 -13.06
N ILE A 108 2.50 -9.62 -12.67
CA ILE A 108 2.09 -9.26 -11.30
C ILE A 108 0.83 -10.02 -10.84
N ASP A 109 -0.13 -10.26 -11.74
CA ASP A 109 -1.38 -10.99 -11.41
C ASP A 109 -1.11 -12.47 -11.08
N GLU A 110 -0.20 -13.11 -11.82
CA GLU A 110 0.20 -14.50 -11.56
C GLU A 110 1.02 -14.63 -10.28
N ILE A 111 1.90 -13.65 -10.02
CA ILE A 111 2.70 -13.59 -8.79
C ILE A 111 1.79 -13.44 -7.58
N GLU A 112 0.82 -12.56 -7.67
CA GLU A 112 -0.13 -12.30 -6.60
C GLU A 112 -0.99 -13.53 -6.29
N SER A 113 -1.60 -14.10 -7.33
CA SER A 113 -2.58 -15.19 -7.20
C SER A 113 -1.97 -16.55 -6.87
N SER A 114 -0.66 -16.74 -7.06
CA SER A 114 0.00 -18.03 -6.86
C SER A 114 1.25 -17.94 -6.00
N PHE A 115 1.16 -18.49 -4.78
CA PHE A 115 2.30 -18.66 -3.89
C PHE A 115 3.49 -19.40 -4.53
N LYS A 116 3.21 -20.44 -5.34
CA LYS A 116 4.26 -21.19 -6.03
C LYS A 116 5.01 -20.33 -7.05
N ILE A 117 4.28 -19.54 -7.84
CA ILE A 117 4.88 -18.63 -8.84
C ILE A 117 5.69 -17.55 -8.14
N ARG A 118 5.11 -16.91 -7.14
CA ARG A 118 5.78 -15.91 -6.32
C ARG A 118 7.07 -16.38 -5.68
N ASN A 119 7.07 -17.57 -5.07
CA ASN A 119 8.29 -18.13 -4.51
C ASN A 119 9.37 -18.32 -5.59
N LYS A 120 8.98 -18.83 -6.77
CA LYS A 120 9.90 -18.97 -7.89
C LYS A 120 10.48 -17.63 -8.35
N VAL A 121 9.68 -16.55 -8.36
CA VAL A 121 10.15 -15.20 -8.74
C VAL A 121 11.05 -14.56 -7.67
N THR A 122 10.84 -14.88 -6.40
CA THR A 122 11.55 -14.26 -5.26
C THR A 122 12.75 -15.05 -4.73
N GLU A 123 12.89 -16.32 -5.16
CA GLU A 123 13.87 -17.27 -4.64
C GLU A 123 15.31 -16.72 -4.65
N GLY A 124 15.93 -16.62 -3.47
CA GLY A 124 17.31 -16.14 -3.29
C GLY A 124 17.53 -14.63 -3.48
N LEU A 125 16.49 -13.89 -3.86
CA LEU A 125 16.57 -12.46 -4.17
C LEU A 125 16.18 -11.58 -2.98
N GLU A 126 15.22 -12.05 -2.17
CA GLU A 126 14.82 -11.34 -0.95
C GLU A 126 15.98 -11.25 0.06
N LYS A 127 16.16 -10.06 0.64
CA LYS A 127 17.12 -9.80 1.71
C LYS A 127 16.38 -9.47 3.00
N GLU A 128 16.96 -9.93 4.10
CA GLU A 128 16.42 -9.64 5.42
C GLU A 128 16.69 -8.19 5.82
N ASN A 129 15.84 -7.65 6.69
CA ASN A 129 15.98 -6.32 7.31
C ASN A 129 16.06 -5.12 6.33
N ILE A 130 15.62 -5.31 5.08
CA ILE A 130 15.46 -4.25 4.09
C ILE A 130 14.08 -4.38 3.44
N ILE A 131 13.60 -3.33 2.76
CA ILE A 131 12.45 -3.45 1.85
C ILE A 131 12.93 -4.07 0.54
N ASN A 132 12.29 -5.14 0.09
CA ASN A 132 12.53 -5.76 -1.22
C ASN A 132 11.48 -5.29 -2.22
N LEU A 133 11.86 -4.41 -3.14
CA LEU A 133 10.96 -3.86 -4.15
C LEU A 133 11.19 -4.54 -5.50
N PHE A 134 10.21 -5.32 -5.93
CA PHE A 134 10.24 -6.07 -7.19
C PHE A 134 9.48 -5.30 -8.28
N ILE A 135 10.19 -4.98 -9.36
CA ILE A 135 9.59 -4.45 -10.59
C ILE A 135 9.34 -5.63 -11.53
N VAL A 136 8.07 -5.91 -11.80
CA VAL A 136 7.62 -7.14 -12.48
C VAL A 136 6.84 -6.84 -13.77
N PRO A 137 6.70 -7.82 -14.69
CA PRO A 137 5.88 -7.64 -15.88
C PRO A 137 4.44 -7.23 -15.57
N LYS A 138 3.89 -6.37 -16.42
CA LYS A 138 2.51 -5.90 -16.31
C LYS A 138 1.51 -7.04 -16.46
N GLY A 139 0.52 -7.04 -15.57
CA GLY A 139 -0.67 -7.87 -15.64
C GLY A 139 -1.85 -7.13 -16.27
N LYS A 140 -2.99 -7.80 -16.34
CA LYS A 140 -4.27 -7.19 -16.71
C LYS A 140 -4.84 -6.37 -15.56
N PHE A 141 -4.63 -6.81 -14.32
CA PHE A 141 -5.41 -6.35 -13.19
C PHE A 141 -4.65 -5.63 -12.11
N LEU A 142 -3.34 -5.75 -11.95
CA LEU A 142 -2.68 -5.16 -10.78
C LEU A 142 -1.60 -4.15 -11.17
N ASN A 143 -1.58 -3.03 -10.48
CA ASN A 143 -0.55 -2.00 -10.53
C ASN A 143 0.56 -2.28 -9.50
N GLY A 144 0.19 -2.68 -8.30
CA GLY A 144 1.11 -2.96 -7.20
C GLY A 144 0.43 -3.75 -6.09
N PHE A 145 1.25 -4.33 -5.22
CA PHE A 145 0.82 -4.80 -3.90
C PHE A 145 1.96 -4.96 -2.91
N THR A 146 1.58 -4.95 -1.63
CA THR A 146 2.41 -5.42 -0.53
C THR A 146 1.66 -6.38 0.38
N TYR A 147 2.38 -7.19 1.15
CA TYR A 147 1.75 -8.04 2.16
C TYR A 147 1.48 -7.27 3.43
N VAL A 148 0.22 -7.29 3.82
CA VAL A 148 -0.23 -6.87 5.14
C VAL A 148 -0.56 -8.11 5.97
N VAL A 149 -0.06 -8.18 7.20
CA VAL A 149 -0.45 -9.22 8.15
C VAL A 149 -1.87 -8.90 8.61
N PRO A 150 -2.88 -9.76 8.41
CA PRO A 150 -4.27 -9.40 8.69
C PRO A 150 -4.67 -9.57 10.16
N ASP A 151 -3.84 -10.19 10.99
CA ASP A 151 -4.14 -10.45 12.40
C ASP A 151 -3.08 -9.78 13.30
N THR A 152 -2.39 -10.56 14.14
CA THR A 152 -1.47 -10.02 15.13
C THR A 152 -0.24 -9.40 14.46
N PHE A 153 -0.08 -8.07 14.50
CA PHE A 153 0.98 -7.38 13.76
C PHE A 153 2.39 -7.68 14.30
N ALA A 154 2.54 -8.14 15.53
CA ALA A 154 3.81 -8.67 16.03
C ALA A 154 4.39 -9.81 15.16
N ASN A 155 3.57 -10.46 14.32
CA ASN A 155 4.06 -11.45 13.37
C ASN A 155 5.01 -10.87 12.29
N TYR A 156 5.03 -9.54 12.07
CA TYR A 156 6.01 -8.93 11.17
C TYR A 156 7.46 -9.21 11.57
N PHE A 157 7.75 -9.33 12.87
CA PHE A 157 9.08 -9.69 13.37
C PHE A 157 9.54 -11.10 12.94
N ASN A 158 8.58 -12.03 12.81
CA ASN A 158 8.85 -13.43 12.49
C ASN A 158 8.76 -13.70 10.99
N LEU A 159 7.69 -13.22 10.34
CA LEU A 159 7.40 -13.47 8.93
C LEU A 159 8.24 -12.60 8.00
N LYS A 160 8.78 -11.47 8.49
CA LYS A 160 9.65 -10.55 7.73
C LYS A 160 9.06 -10.18 6.37
N CYS A 161 7.75 -9.89 6.32
CA CYS A 161 7.00 -9.55 5.10
C CYS A 161 7.41 -8.18 4.55
N ASN A 162 8.60 -8.11 3.98
CA ASN A 162 9.28 -6.87 3.58
C ASN A 162 9.20 -6.61 2.07
N THR A 163 8.38 -7.37 1.36
CA THR A 163 8.37 -7.42 -0.09
C THR A 163 7.21 -6.64 -0.66
N ILE A 164 7.50 -5.79 -1.63
CA ILE A 164 6.55 -4.97 -2.38
C ILE A 164 6.73 -5.31 -3.86
N PHE A 165 5.63 -5.54 -4.56
CA PHE A 165 5.60 -5.75 -5.99
C PHE A 165 4.95 -4.54 -6.66
N ILE A 166 5.53 -4.11 -7.77
CA ILE A 166 4.97 -3.07 -8.63
C ILE A 166 5.21 -3.46 -10.07
N ASN A 167 4.22 -3.26 -10.92
CA ASN A 167 4.38 -3.58 -12.32
C ASN A 167 5.21 -2.51 -13.05
N GLU A 168 5.90 -2.89 -14.11
CA GLU A 168 6.84 -2.04 -14.83
C GLU A 168 6.24 -0.77 -15.45
N VAL A 169 4.92 -0.73 -15.68
CA VAL A 169 4.22 0.46 -16.17
C VAL A 169 3.87 1.36 -15.00
N ALA A 170 3.27 0.80 -13.95
CA ALA A 170 2.86 1.51 -12.74
C ALA A 170 4.04 2.12 -11.98
N TRP A 171 5.26 1.60 -12.16
CA TRP A 171 6.50 2.19 -11.66
C TRP A 171 6.63 3.69 -11.98
N PHE A 172 6.17 4.11 -13.16
CA PHE A 172 6.26 5.50 -13.61
C PHE A 172 5.10 6.37 -13.17
N ASN A 173 4.06 5.79 -12.55
CA ASN A 173 2.96 6.54 -11.99
C ASN A 173 3.42 7.26 -10.70
N GLN A 174 2.72 8.33 -10.33
CA GLN A 174 3.09 9.17 -9.19
C GLN A 174 2.46 8.72 -7.86
N SER A 175 1.66 7.66 -7.87
CA SER A 175 0.78 7.29 -6.76
C SER A 175 0.85 5.82 -6.36
N THR A 176 1.04 4.88 -7.29
CA THR A 176 0.97 3.44 -6.97
C THR A 176 2.01 3.03 -5.93
N LEU A 177 3.28 3.43 -6.09
CA LEU A 177 4.30 3.01 -5.14
C LEU A 177 4.11 3.65 -3.75
N GLN A 178 3.63 4.90 -3.73
CA GLN A 178 3.26 5.61 -2.52
C GLN A 178 2.11 4.87 -1.80
N HIS A 179 1.07 4.47 -2.53
CA HIS A 179 -0.05 3.67 -2.05
C HIS A 179 0.41 2.36 -1.39
N GLU A 180 1.26 1.58 -2.10
CA GLU A 180 1.76 0.32 -1.55
C GLU A 180 2.65 0.52 -0.33
N LEU A 181 3.44 1.59 -0.28
CA LEU A 181 4.20 1.94 0.91
C LEU A 181 3.29 2.42 2.06
N GLY A 182 2.17 3.08 1.77
CA GLY A 182 1.14 3.40 2.76
C GLY A 182 0.62 2.13 3.44
N HIS A 183 0.22 1.12 2.67
CA HIS A 183 -0.14 -0.20 3.19
C HIS A 183 0.99 -0.88 3.95
N PHE A 184 2.22 -0.79 3.43
CA PHE A 184 3.40 -1.38 4.08
C PHE A 184 3.58 -0.86 5.51
N PHE A 185 3.21 0.40 5.74
CA PHE A 185 3.20 1.11 7.02
C PHE A 185 1.81 1.20 7.67
N GLY A 186 0.90 0.29 7.32
CA GLY A 186 -0.33 0.05 8.07
C GLY A 186 -1.57 0.81 7.61
N LEU A 187 -1.45 1.77 6.69
CA LEU A 187 -2.61 2.53 6.21
C LEU A 187 -3.63 1.63 5.50
N GLN A 188 -4.91 1.98 5.67
CA GLN A 188 -6.03 1.34 4.99
C GLN A 188 -6.50 2.23 3.83
N HIS A 189 -7.30 1.67 2.95
CA HIS A 189 -8.00 2.44 1.93
C HIS A 189 -8.97 3.43 2.59
N THR A 190 -9.05 4.65 2.05
CA THR A 190 -9.95 5.71 2.54
C THR A 190 -11.42 5.29 2.57
N PHE A 191 -11.85 4.41 1.65
CA PHE A 191 -13.21 3.88 1.59
C PHE A 191 -13.43 2.60 2.45
N GLY A 192 -12.40 2.16 3.17
CA GLY A 192 -12.42 0.93 3.96
C GLY A 192 -12.31 -0.34 3.11
N ASN A 193 -13.01 -1.40 3.52
CA ASN A 193 -12.73 -2.76 3.02
C ASN A 193 -13.40 -3.13 1.68
N ASN A 194 -14.28 -2.27 1.17
CA ASN A 194 -15.04 -2.58 -0.04
C ASN A 194 -14.92 -1.43 -1.04
N PRO A 195 -14.28 -1.67 -2.20
CA PRO A 195 -14.08 -0.64 -3.21
C PRO A 195 -15.34 -0.38 -4.03
N LYS A 196 -16.46 -1.06 -3.76
CA LYS A 196 -17.72 -0.72 -4.41
C LYS A 196 -18.19 0.63 -3.91
N GLU A 197 -18.67 1.42 -4.85
CA GLU A 197 -19.26 2.71 -4.59
C GLU A 197 -20.32 2.64 -3.47
N ASN A 198 -20.29 3.62 -2.57
CA ASN A 198 -21.21 3.79 -1.46
C ASN A 198 -21.28 2.61 -0.46
N THR A 199 -20.18 1.85 -0.32
CA THR A 199 -20.13 0.73 0.64
C THR A 199 -19.33 1.02 1.90
N THR A 200 -18.73 2.21 2.01
CA THR A 200 -18.17 2.70 3.27
C THR A 200 -19.27 2.79 4.33
N LYS A 201 -18.92 2.47 5.57
CA LYS A 201 -19.77 2.65 6.74
C LYS A 201 -19.47 3.94 7.48
N GLU A 202 -18.44 4.67 7.07
CA GLU A 202 -18.12 5.96 7.63
C GLU A 202 -19.18 6.98 7.22
N LEU A 203 -19.73 7.69 8.20
CA LEU A 203 -20.73 8.72 7.98
C LEU A 203 -20.05 9.95 7.38
N ALA A 204 -20.73 10.59 6.43
CA ALA A 204 -20.18 11.77 5.75
C ALA A 204 -19.85 12.96 6.67
N ASN A 205 -20.39 12.97 7.89
CA ASN A 205 -20.07 13.96 8.93
C ASN A 205 -18.85 13.59 9.80
N GLY A 206 -18.21 12.44 9.55
CA GLY A 206 -17.02 11.94 10.25
C GLY A 206 -17.24 11.46 11.68
N THR A 207 -18.49 11.42 12.19
CA THR A 207 -18.74 11.12 13.62
C THR A 207 -18.31 9.71 14.07
N ASN A 208 -18.11 8.78 13.14
CA ASN A 208 -17.64 7.42 13.40
C ASN A 208 -16.30 7.08 12.71
N CYS A 209 -15.52 8.09 12.30
CA CYS A 209 -14.21 7.94 11.64
C CYS A 209 -13.20 7.10 12.43
N LYS A 210 -13.35 6.97 13.76
CA LYS A 210 -12.47 6.14 14.59
C LYS A 210 -12.73 4.63 14.45
N THR A 211 -13.89 4.26 13.93
CA THR A 211 -14.39 2.87 13.96
C THR A 211 -14.83 2.35 12.61
N GLU A 212 -15.01 3.22 11.62
CA GLU A 212 -15.37 2.91 10.24
C GLU A 212 -14.43 3.66 9.28
N GLY A 213 -14.51 3.37 7.98
CA GLY A 213 -13.61 3.95 6.99
C GLY A 213 -12.19 3.38 7.11
N ASP A 214 -11.19 4.25 7.10
CA ASP A 214 -9.77 3.92 7.27
C ASP A 214 -9.26 4.08 8.72
N PHE A 215 -10.17 4.42 9.64
CA PHE A 215 -9.90 4.67 11.06
C PHE A 215 -9.12 5.96 11.37
N ILE A 216 -9.06 6.87 10.40
CA ILE A 216 -8.36 8.15 10.51
C ILE A 216 -9.40 9.27 10.35
N CYS A 217 -9.36 10.27 11.23
CA CYS A 217 -10.44 11.29 11.30
C CYS A 217 -10.15 12.58 10.54
N ASP A 218 -8.94 12.76 10.02
CA ASP A 218 -8.64 13.86 9.10
C ASP A 218 -8.72 13.43 7.62
N THR A 219 -9.05 12.17 7.36
CA THR A 219 -9.50 11.62 6.09
C THR A 219 -11.02 11.66 6.07
N PRO A 220 -11.66 12.47 5.22
CA PRO A 220 -13.12 12.47 5.10
C PRO A 220 -13.62 11.15 4.55
N ALA A 221 -14.81 10.73 5.01
CA ALA A 221 -15.49 9.54 4.53
C ALA A 221 -15.50 9.44 2.99
N ASP A 222 -14.92 8.35 2.49
CA ASP A 222 -14.75 8.12 1.06
C ASP A 222 -15.74 7.07 0.54
N PRO A 223 -16.70 7.46 -0.33
CA PRO A 223 -17.65 6.52 -0.90
C PRO A 223 -17.10 5.79 -2.13
N ASN A 224 -15.86 6.06 -2.56
CA ASN A 224 -15.29 5.60 -3.83
C ASN A 224 -16.22 5.84 -5.04
N GLY A 225 -16.69 7.08 -5.17
CA GLY A 225 -17.66 7.47 -6.19
C GLY A 225 -17.05 8.02 -7.47
N LEU A 226 -17.77 8.91 -8.14
CA LEU A 226 -17.38 9.45 -9.44
C LEU A 226 -16.60 10.76 -9.30
N ILE A 227 -15.62 10.96 -10.18
CA ILE A 227 -14.87 12.20 -10.34
C ILE A 227 -14.96 12.73 -11.77
N ASP A 228 -14.83 14.04 -11.93
CA ASP A 228 -14.65 14.66 -13.23
C ASP A 228 -13.19 14.63 -13.71
N LYS A 229 -12.95 15.16 -14.91
CA LYS A 229 -11.60 15.25 -15.51
C LYS A 229 -10.63 16.17 -14.74
N ASN A 230 -11.15 17.02 -13.86
CA ASN A 230 -10.39 17.98 -13.05
C ASN A 230 -10.19 17.45 -11.62
N CYS A 231 -10.38 16.15 -11.39
CA CYS A 231 -10.22 15.52 -10.09
C CYS A 231 -11.19 16.07 -9.03
N GLN A 232 -12.38 16.52 -9.45
CA GLN A 232 -13.43 16.94 -8.53
C GLN A 232 -14.42 15.80 -8.32
N PHE A 233 -14.77 15.54 -7.07
CA PHE A 233 -15.84 14.60 -6.73
C PHE A 233 -17.18 15.14 -7.21
N ILE A 234 -17.89 14.35 -8.02
CA ILE A 234 -19.18 14.74 -8.62
C ILE A 234 -20.37 13.93 -8.09
N GLY A 235 -20.14 13.17 -7.02
CA GLY A 235 -21.17 12.38 -6.35
C GLY A 235 -21.17 10.93 -6.80
N LEU A 236 -22.32 10.29 -6.58
CA LEU A 236 -22.49 8.85 -6.79
C LEU A 236 -23.29 8.55 -8.06
N SER A 237 -23.10 7.35 -8.62
CA SER A 237 -23.78 6.87 -9.83
C SER A 237 -25.29 6.70 -9.64
N ASP A 238 -25.75 6.46 -8.42
CA ASP A 238 -27.16 6.24 -8.07
C ASP A 238 -28.01 7.52 -8.02
N LYS A 239 -27.41 8.69 -8.27
CA LYS A 239 -28.04 10.02 -8.24
C LYS A 239 -28.66 10.39 -6.89
N GLN A 240 -28.42 9.64 -5.82
CA GLN A 240 -28.83 10.01 -4.47
C GLN A 240 -27.93 11.13 -3.96
N LYS A 241 -28.51 12.09 -3.22
CA LYS A 241 -27.74 13.15 -2.59
C LYS A 241 -27.07 12.59 -1.35
N HIS A 242 -25.78 12.29 -1.47
CA HIS A 242 -24.92 12.01 -0.34
C HIS A 242 -23.96 13.18 -0.12
N ASN A 243 -23.81 13.62 1.13
CA ASN A 243 -22.98 14.78 1.49
C ASN A 243 -21.49 14.40 1.67
N PHE A 244 -20.94 13.56 0.79
CA PHE A 244 -19.52 13.17 0.86
C PHE A 244 -18.62 14.25 0.23
N THR A 245 -17.46 14.45 0.84
CA THR A 245 -16.39 15.35 0.34
C THR A 245 -15.04 14.65 0.44
N PRO A 246 -14.86 13.52 -0.28
CA PRO A 246 -13.65 12.70 -0.15
C PRO A 246 -12.42 13.44 -0.68
N PHE A 247 -11.26 13.11 -0.11
CA PHE A 247 -9.97 13.56 -0.65
C PHE A 247 -9.59 12.72 -1.87
N VAL A 248 -10.03 13.19 -3.04
CA VAL A 248 -9.71 12.60 -4.35
C VAL A 248 -8.20 12.55 -4.62
N ASN A 249 -7.44 13.43 -3.97
CA ASN A 249 -5.99 13.50 -4.08
C ASN A 249 -5.23 12.61 -3.08
N ASN A 250 -5.94 11.86 -2.22
CA ASN A 250 -5.30 11.01 -1.24
C ASN A 250 -4.66 9.78 -1.91
N TYR A 251 -3.40 9.48 -1.57
CA TYR A 251 -2.71 8.30 -2.10
C TYR A 251 -3.41 6.98 -1.78
N MET A 252 -4.14 6.87 -0.67
CA MET A 252 -4.86 5.65 -0.24
C MET A 252 -6.26 5.49 -0.86
N SER A 253 -6.65 6.38 -1.78
CA SER A 253 -7.91 6.27 -2.52
C SER A 253 -7.75 5.54 -3.86
N TYR A 254 -8.88 5.13 -4.47
CA TYR A 254 -8.93 4.55 -5.83
C TYR A 254 -9.34 5.53 -6.91
N TYR A 255 -9.32 6.82 -6.60
CA TYR A 255 -9.44 7.82 -7.64
C TYR A 255 -8.23 7.77 -8.58
N LYS A 256 -8.41 8.36 -9.76
CA LYS A 256 -7.44 8.33 -10.85
C LYS A 256 -6.03 8.73 -10.39
N ASN A 257 -5.01 7.99 -10.84
CA ASN A 257 -3.61 8.22 -10.48
C ASN A 257 -3.12 9.66 -10.68
N SER A 258 -3.56 10.35 -11.74
CA SER A 258 -3.19 11.75 -11.98
C SER A 258 -3.74 12.74 -10.96
N CYS A 259 -4.70 12.32 -10.12
CA CYS A 259 -5.30 13.14 -9.08
C CYS A 259 -4.58 13.01 -7.73
N LYS A 260 -3.88 11.89 -7.50
CA LYS A 260 -3.34 11.52 -6.18
C LYS A 260 -1.95 12.11 -5.97
N ASN A 261 -1.76 12.85 -4.88
CA ASN A 261 -0.51 13.55 -4.60
C ASN A 261 -0.17 13.75 -3.11
N GLU A 262 -0.99 13.29 -2.16
CA GLU A 262 -0.77 13.57 -0.74
C GLU A 262 -1.33 12.50 0.21
N PHE A 263 -0.71 12.38 1.39
CA PHE A 263 -1.31 11.74 2.57
C PHE A 263 -1.74 12.82 3.56
N THR A 264 -2.74 12.53 4.40
CA THR A 264 -3.12 13.47 5.47
C THR A 264 -2.08 13.50 6.60
N ASN A 265 -2.14 14.52 7.45
CA ASN A 265 -1.24 14.63 8.61
C ASN A 265 -1.35 13.42 9.55
N ARG A 266 -2.57 12.93 9.81
CA ARG A 266 -2.74 11.74 10.65
C ARG A 266 -2.35 10.45 9.94
N GLN A 267 -2.45 10.36 8.61
CA GLN A 267 -1.85 9.25 7.86
C GLN A 267 -0.33 9.22 8.01
N TYR A 268 0.35 10.37 7.97
CA TYR A 268 1.80 10.43 8.23
C TYR A 268 2.16 9.98 9.65
N ILE A 269 1.39 10.42 10.65
CA ILE A 269 1.56 10.00 12.05
C ILE A 269 1.31 8.49 12.21
N ALA A 270 0.24 7.97 11.62
CA ALA A 270 -0.13 6.56 11.61
C ALA A 270 0.99 5.68 11.02
N MET A 271 1.54 6.08 9.87
CA MET A 271 2.68 5.38 9.27
C MET A 271 3.91 5.38 10.19
N ASN A 272 4.21 6.50 10.85
CA ASN A 272 5.31 6.59 11.79
C ASN A 272 5.14 5.65 12.99
N GLN A 273 3.96 5.66 13.62
CA GLN A 273 3.64 4.79 14.77
C GLN A 273 3.77 3.31 14.37
N PHE A 274 3.14 2.93 13.25
CA PHE A 274 3.19 1.55 12.76
C PHE A 274 4.61 1.12 12.42
N ALA A 275 5.39 1.99 11.76
CA ALA A 275 6.76 1.68 11.39
C ALA A 275 7.64 1.46 12.62
N ASN A 276 7.51 2.31 13.65
CA ASN A 276 8.26 2.16 14.89
C ASN A 276 7.81 0.96 15.71
N LYS A 277 6.52 0.61 15.70
CA LYS A 277 6.03 -0.51 16.49
C LYS A 277 6.31 -1.86 15.85
N TYR A 278 6.14 -1.97 14.53
CA TYR A 278 6.14 -3.26 13.84
C TYR A 278 7.21 -3.41 12.76
N ARG A 279 7.88 -2.33 12.35
CA ARG A 279 8.91 -2.35 11.30
C ARG A 279 10.27 -1.84 11.76
N MET A 280 10.47 -1.57 13.06
CA MET A 280 11.72 -0.97 13.57
C MET A 280 12.95 -1.85 13.32
N TYR A 281 12.78 -3.17 13.14
CA TYR A 281 13.85 -4.08 12.74
C TYR A 281 14.45 -3.77 11.34
N LEU A 282 13.78 -2.94 10.52
CA LEU A 282 14.27 -2.45 9.23
C LEU A 282 15.19 -1.22 9.37
N LYS A 283 15.30 -0.62 10.56
CA LYS A 283 16.17 0.54 10.79
C LYS A 283 17.61 0.18 10.47
N VAL A 284 18.26 0.98 9.63
CA VAL A 284 19.70 0.85 9.37
C VAL A 284 20.45 0.97 10.71
N LYS A 285 21.28 -0.04 11.02
CA LYS A 285 22.20 0.02 12.15
C LYS A 285 23.31 1.01 11.80
N GLN A 286 23.47 2.03 12.63
CA GLN A 286 24.60 2.96 12.56
C GLN A 286 25.90 2.25 12.94
#